data_AF-A0A4Y9MN12-F1
#
_entry.id   AF-A0A4Y9MN12-F1
#
_cell.length_a   1.000
_cell.length_b   1.000
_cell.length_c   1.000
_cell.angle_alpha   90.00
_cell.angle_beta   90.00
_cell.angle_gamma   90.00
#
_symmetry.space_group_name_H-M   'P 1'
#
loop_
_entity.id
_entity.type
_entity.pdbx_description
1 polymer ?
#
loop_
_entity_poly.entity_id
_entity_poly.type
_entity_poly.pdbx_seq_one_letter_code
_entity_poly.pdbx_strand_id
1 'polypeptide(L)'
;MGEAVAVRPDQVSLGVLVSAVPRDAVNAAAAACGVADRRSGGKLPAHVIAYLTMGLCLFVEDDYEEVATKVTGSLSAWGCWDAGWSVPTASGITQARKRLGPKVLAEVFESVAGPVAERSTRGAWLRAWRLTAIDGFDIDVPDTPDNAEQFDYAGSGDNRSA
;
A
#
# COMPACT_ATOMS: atom_id res chain seq x y z
N MET A 1 34.97 6.34 10.58
CA MET A 1 34.17 5.86 11.73
C MET A 1 32.75 5.71 11.18
N GLY A 2 32.40 4.50 10.74
CA GLY A 2 31.12 4.27 10.05
C GLY A 2 29.99 4.51 11.02
N GLU A 3 29.14 5.50 10.73
CA GLU A 3 27.91 5.76 11.45
C GLU A 3 27.06 4.48 11.36
N ALA A 4 26.79 3.85 12.50
CA ALA A 4 25.91 2.70 12.52
C ALA A 4 24.53 3.17 12.04
N VAL A 5 24.10 2.69 10.88
CA VAL A 5 22.75 2.97 10.36
C VAL A 5 21.76 2.37 11.34
N ALA A 6 21.23 3.20 12.23
CA ALA A 6 20.16 2.81 13.14
C ALA A 6 18.89 2.61 12.31
N VAL A 7 18.58 1.35 12.02
CA VAL A 7 17.33 0.97 11.34
C VAL A 7 16.18 1.13 12.32
N ARG A 8 15.21 1.97 11.98
CA ARG A 8 14.01 2.19 12.80
C ARG A 8 12.91 1.17 12.43
N PRO A 9 11.99 0.80 13.35
CA PRO A 9 10.91 -0.16 13.06
C PRO A 9 10.05 0.21 11.85
N ASP A 10 9.76 1.49 11.64
CA ASP A 10 9.03 2.00 10.47
C ASP A 10 9.78 1.73 9.16
N GLN A 11 11.12 1.83 9.18
CA GLN A 11 11.96 1.50 8.01
C GLN A 11 11.94 0.00 7.71
N VAL A 12 11.80 -0.86 8.72
CA VAL A 12 11.64 -2.30 8.52
C VAL A 12 10.30 -2.58 7.84
N SER A 13 9.20 -2.04 8.36
CA SER A 13 7.86 -2.22 7.78
C SER A 13 7.79 -1.70 6.34
N LEU A 14 8.33 -0.51 6.09
CA LEU A 14 8.39 0.05 4.74
C LEU A 14 9.35 -0.72 3.82
N GLY A 15 10.43 -1.27 4.36
CA GLY A 15 11.37 -2.08 3.60
C GLY A 15 10.73 -3.38 3.11
N VAL A 16 9.96 -4.04 4.00
CA VAL A 16 9.14 -5.21 3.64
C VAL A 16 8.10 -4.83 2.58
N LEU A 17 7.41 -3.69 2.75
CA LEU A 17 6.43 -3.22 1.77
C LEU A 17 7.04 -3.01 0.38
N VAL A 18 8.16 -2.29 0.29
CA VAL A 18 8.82 -2.01 -1.00
C VAL A 18 9.42 -3.28 -1.63
N SER A 19 9.84 -4.24 -0.80
CA SER A 19 10.31 -5.55 -1.29
C SER A 19 9.16 -6.40 -1.82
N ALA A 20 7.99 -6.38 -1.17
CA ALA A 20 6.81 -7.14 -1.58
C ALA A 20 6.07 -6.49 -2.76
N VAL A 21 6.14 -5.15 -2.85
CA VAL A 21 5.49 -4.34 -3.89
C VAL A 21 6.56 -3.53 -4.61
N PRO A 22 7.23 -4.09 -5.63
CA PRO A 22 8.29 -3.41 -6.35
C PRO A 22 7.79 -2.17 -7.07
N ARG A 23 8.62 -1.13 -7.15
CA ARG A 23 8.28 0.14 -7.81
C ARG A 23 7.84 -0.05 -9.26
N ASP A 24 8.45 -0.99 -9.98
CA ASP A 24 8.14 -1.25 -11.38
C ASP A 24 6.73 -1.79 -11.57
N ALA A 25 6.23 -2.62 -10.64
CA ALA A 25 4.84 -3.09 -10.64
C ALA A 25 3.87 -1.92 -10.46
N VAL A 26 4.19 -0.99 -9.55
CA VAL A 26 3.40 0.22 -9.32
C VAL A 26 3.38 1.14 -10.54
N ASN A 27 4.54 1.35 -11.17
CA ASN A 27 4.65 2.16 -12.38
C ASN A 27 3.87 1.54 -13.55
N ALA A 28 3.97 0.21 -13.73
CA ALA A 28 3.24 -0.52 -14.76
C ALA A 28 1.72 -0.41 -14.56
N ALA A 29 1.25 -0.61 -13.32
CA ALA A 29 -0.15 -0.45 -12.95
C ALA A 29 -0.67 0.97 -13.19
N ALA A 30 0.10 1.99 -12.78
CA ALA A 30 -0.24 3.38 -13.01
C ALA A 30 -0.35 3.70 -14.52
N ALA A 31 0.59 3.21 -15.32
CA ALA A 31 0.56 3.36 -16.77
C ALA A 31 -0.65 2.66 -17.41
N ALA A 32 -0.95 1.42 -17.01
CA ALA A 32 -2.11 0.66 -17.48
C ALA A 32 -3.44 1.35 -17.16
N CYS A 33 -3.52 2.00 -16.00
CA CYS A 33 -4.70 2.78 -15.59
C CYS A 33 -4.76 4.19 -16.19
N GLY A 34 -3.80 4.59 -17.05
CA GLY A 34 -3.75 5.93 -17.63
C GLY A 34 -3.36 7.03 -16.63
N VAL A 35 -2.83 6.66 -15.47
CA VAL A 35 -2.30 7.58 -14.46
C VAL A 35 -0.85 7.89 -14.84
N ALA A 36 -0.67 8.71 -15.87
CA ALA A 36 0.65 9.15 -16.29
C ALA A 36 1.23 10.19 -15.32
N ASP A 37 2.52 10.08 -15.00
CA ASP A 37 3.29 11.09 -14.28
C ASP A 37 3.31 12.39 -15.09
N ARG A 38 2.34 13.27 -14.84
CA ARG A 38 2.28 14.61 -15.48
C ARG A 38 3.38 15.50 -14.90
N ARG A 39 4.55 15.48 -15.54
CA ARG A 39 5.71 16.41 -15.46
C ARG A 39 6.29 16.67 -14.06
N SER A 40 7.60 16.89 -14.04
CA SER A 40 8.48 17.18 -12.89
C SER A 40 8.21 18.52 -12.16
N GLY A 41 6.98 19.04 -12.22
CA GLY A 41 6.57 20.30 -11.60
C GLY A 41 5.51 20.08 -10.53
N GLY A 42 5.94 19.78 -9.31
CA GLY A 42 5.15 19.95 -8.07
C GLY A 42 4.08 18.91 -7.75
N LYS A 43 3.90 17.83 -8.54
CA LYS A 43 2.95 16.74 -8.21
C LYS A 43 3.67 15.46 -7.84
N LEU A 44 3.37 14.93 -6.65
CA LEU A 44 3.87 13.64 -6.16
C LEU A 44 3.69 12.56 -7.25
N PRO A 45 4.77 11.84 -7.63
CA PRO A 45 4.73 10.71 -8.55
C PRO A 45 3.76 9.63 -8.11
N ALA A 46 3.23 8.87 -9.08
CA ALA A 46 2.25 7.82 -8.81
C ALA A 46 2.77 6.78 -7.80
N HIS A 47 4.03 6.36 -7.92
CA HIS A 47 4.62 5.35 -7.03
C HIS A 47 4.70 5.81 -5.57
N VAL A 48 4.99 7.09 -5.34
CA VAL A 48 5.06 7.66 -3.99
C VAL A 48 3.67 7.71 -3.36
N ILE A 49 2.64 8.06 -4.14
CA ILE A 49 1.26 8.06 -3.65
C ILE A 49 0.77 6.65 -3.36
N ALA A 50 1.16 5.67 -4.16
CA ALA A 50 0.82 4.28 -3.89
C ALA A 50 1.45 3.81 -2.57
N TYR A 51 2.76 4.03 -2.37
CA TYR A 51 3.42 3.67 -1.12
C TYR A 51 2.88 4.44 0.08
N LEU A 52 2.53 5.71 -0.08
CA LEU A 52 1.89 6.48 0.97
C LEU A 52 0.50 5.91 1.30
N THR A 53 -0.28 5.52 0.29
CA THR A 53 -1.61 4.94 0.51
C THR A 53 -1.53 3.61 1.25
N MET A 54 -0.59 2.75 0.89
CA MET A 54 -0.33 1.50 1.61
C MET A 54 0.26 1.76 3.00
N GLY A 55 1.10 2.78 3.15
CA GLY A 55 1.66 3.23 4.42
C GLY A 55 0.57 3.66 5.41
N LEU A 56 -0.48 4.36 4.96
CA LEU A 56 -1.63 4.72 5.80
C LEU A 56 -2.36 3.48 6.36
N CYS A 57 -2.29 2.34 5.67
CA CYS A 57 -2.83 1.07 6.16
C CYS A 57 -1.87 0.33 7.11
N LEU A 58 -0.57 0.56 7.00
CA LEU A 58 0.44 -0.04 7.89
C LEU A 58 0.61 0.72 9.21
N PHE A 59 0.34 2.03 9.19
CA PHE A 59 0.54 2.94 10.31
C PHE A 59 -0.78 3.62 10.70
N VAL A 60 -1.77 2.80 11.07
CA VAL A 60 -3.15 3.26 11.33
C VAL A 60 -3.29 4.24 12.50
N GLU A 61 -2.31 4.24 13.42
CA GLU A 61 -2.27 5.12 14.60
C GLU A 61 -1.67 6.50 14.30
N ASP A 62 -1.00 6.65 13.15
CA ASP A 62 -0.30 7.87 12.78
C ASP A 62 -1.21 8.80 11.97
N ASP A 63 -0.97 10.11 12.07
CA ASP A 63 -1.58 11.06 11.17
C ASP A 63 -0.96 11.02 9.76
N TYR A 64 -1.65 11.66 8.81
CA TYR A 64 -1.26 11.65 7.40
C TYR A 64 0.14 12.22 7.16
N GLU A 65 0.55 13.22 7.93
CA GLU A 65 1.82 13.92 7.75
C GLU A 65 2.99 13.12 8.36
N GLU A 66 2.73 12.43 9.48
CA GLU A 66 3.67 11.48 10.07
C GLU A 66 3.91 10.29 9.14
N VAL A 67 2.86 9.67 8.59
CA VAL A 67 3.01 8.60 7.60
C VAL A 67 3.78 9.09 6.37
N ALA A 68 3.45 10.29 5.87
CA ALA A 68 4.15 10.88 4.74
C ALA A 68 5.65 11.08 5.04
N THR A 69 5.99 11.50 6.26
CA THR A 69 7.38 11.67 6.70
C THR A 69 8.11 10.32 6.75
N LYS A 70 7.50 9.28 7.33
CA LYS A 70 8.07 7.91 7.39
C LYS A 70 8.33 7.35 5.99
N VAL A 71 7.34 7.47 5.10
CA VAL A 71 7.41 6.98 3.72
C VAL A 71 8.45 7.76 2.91
N THR A 72 8.35 9.08 2.84
CA THR A 72 9.26 9.88 1.99
C THR A 72 10.69 9.90 2.52
N GLY A 73 10.88 9.88 3.85
CA GLY A 73 12.19 9.73 4.48
C GLY A 73 12.85 8.40 4.12
N SER A 74 12.10 7.29 4.21
CA SER A 74 12.62 5.96 3.86
C SER A 74 12.94 5.83 2.36
N LEU A 75 12.02 6.29 1.49
CA LEU A 75 12.25 6.26 0.04
C LEU A 75 13.43 7.14 -0.38
N SER A 76 13.66 8.28 0.30
CA SER A 76 14.82 9.14 0.05
C SER A 76 16.12 8.41 0.40
N ALA A 77 16.16 7.78 1.57
CA ALA A 77 17.31 6.99 2.03
C ALA A 77 17.65 5.82 1.08
N TRP A 78 16.66 5.30 0.34
CA TRP A 78 16.84 4.23 -0.64
C TRP A 78 17.02 4.71 -2.08
N GLY A 79 17.07 6.03 -2.33
CA GLY A 79 17.20 6.60 -3.68
C GLY A 79 15.96 6.39 -4.57
N CYS A 80 14.81 6.06 -3.98
CA CYS A 80 13.53 5.87 -4.64
C CYS A 80 12.67 7.17 -4.67
N TRP A 81 13.17 8.23 -4.02
CA TRP A 81 12.54 9.54 -3.87
C TRP A 81 13.58 10.66 -3.96
N ASP A 82 13.20 11.79 -4.56
CA ASP A 82 14.04 12.99 -4.62
C ASP A 82 13.72 13.89 -3.42
N ALA A 83 14.75 14.23 -2.64
CA ALA A 83 14.64 15.10 -1.46
C ALA A 83 14.31 16.57 -1.79
N GLY A 84 14.33 16.96 -3.07
CA GLY A 84 13.87 18.29 -3.53
C GLY A 84 12.36 18.53 -3.33
N TRP A 85 11.62 17.53 -2.85
CA TRP A 85 10.18 17.58 -2.60
C TRP A 85 9.89 17.74 -1.11
N SER A 86 9.03 18.70 -0.76
CA SER A 86 8.52 18.86 0.61
C SER A 86 7.53 17.76 0.97
N VAL A 87 7.49 17.36 2.24
CA VAL A 87 6.45 16.47 2.77
C VAL A 87 5.08 17.09 2.45
N PRO A 88 4.17 16.34 1.80
CA PRO A 88 2.88 16.87 1.42
C PRO A 88 1.94 17.03 2.62
N THR A 89 1.11 18.05 2.57
CA THR A 89 0.05 18.27 3.57
C THR A 89 -1.01 17.18 3.49
N ALA A 90 -1.77 16.98 4.58
CA ALA A 90 -2.90 16.05 4.61
C ALA A 90 -3.91 16.25 3.45
N SER A 91 -4.18 17.51 3.08
CA SER A 91 -5.05 17.84 1.95
C SER A 91 -4.42 17.48 0.60
N GLY A 92 -3.11 17.72 0.43
CA GLY A 92 -2.36 17.32 -0.76
C GLY A 92 -2.33 15.80 -0.94
N ILE A 93 -2.15 15.06 0.16
CA ILE A 93 -2.21 13.60 0.20
C ILE A 93 -3.59 13.11 -0.24
N THR A 94 -4.65 13.66 0.34
CA THR A 94 -6.04 13.27 0.01
C THR A 94 -6.34 13.48 -1.47
N GLN A 95 -5.96 14.63 -2.03
CA GLN A 95 -6.16 14.90 -3.46
C GLN A 95 -5.32 14.00 -4.36
N ALA A 96 -4.10 13.68 -3.95
CA ALA A 96 -3.23 12.79 -4.70
C ALA A 96 -3.75 11.35 -4.72
N ARG A 97 -4.27 10.85 -3.58
CA ARG A 97 -4.94 9.53 -3.49
C ARG A 97 -6.14 9.44 -4.42
N LYS A 98 -6.99 10.47 -4.45
CA LYS A 98 -8.13 10.56 -5.38
C LYS A 98 -7.68 10.51 -6.85
N ARG A 99 -6.56 11.16 -7.18
CA ARG A 99 -5.99 11.15 -8.53
C ARG A 99 -5.41 9.79 -8.92
N LEU A 100 -4.76 9.09 -7.99
CA LEU A 100 -4.24 7.74 -8.21
C LEU A 100 -5.40 6.77 -8.49
N GLY A 101 -6.44 6.85 -7.66
CA GLY A 101 -7.64 6.03 -7.78
C GLY A 101 -7.43 4.57 -7.35
N PRO A 102 -8.52 3.85 -7.03
CA PRO A 102 -8.46 2.49 -6.52
C PRO A 102 -8.00 1.48 -7.57
N LYS A 103 -8.24 1.74 -8.86
CA LYS A 103 -7.87 0.83 -9.96
C LYS A 103 -6.38 0.54 -10.03
N VAL A 104 -5.54 1.54 -9.74
CA VAL A 104 -4.08 1.34 -9.72
C VAL A 104 -3.69 0.35 -8.62
N LEU A 105 -4.25 0.47 -7.42
CA LEU A 105 -3.95 -0.45 -6.33
C LEU A 105 -4.46 -1.86 -6.59
N ALA A 106 -5.63 -2.00 -7.24
CA ALA A 106 -6.14 -3.29 -7.69
C ALA A 106 -5.20 -3.94 -8.71
N GLU A 107 -4.74 -3.20 -9.72
CA GLU A 107 -3.79 -3.70 -10.72
C GLU A 107 -2.43 -4.05 -10.09
N VAL A 108 -1.95 -3.25 -9.13
CA VAL A 108 -0.75 -3.60 -8.34
C VAL A 108 -0.97 -4.93 -7.63
N PHE A 109 -2.10 -5.09 -6.93
CA PHE A 109 -2.41 -6.33 -6.21
C PHE A 109 -2.41 -7.53 -7.14
N GLU A 110 -3.13 -7.49 -8.26
CA GLU A 110 -3.17 -8.59 -9.23
C GLU A 110 -1.78 -8.92 -9.80
N SER A 111 -0.91 -7.91 -9.95
CA SER A 111 0.44 -8.12 -10.46
C SER A 111 1.41 -8.76 -9.46
N VAL A 112 1.23 -8.50 -8.15
CA VAL A 112 2.17 -8.96 -7.11
C VAL A 112 1.63 -10.14 -6.29
N ALA A 113 0.30 -10.27 -6.20
CA ALA A 113 -0.33 -11.31 -5.42
C ALA A 113 -0.10 -12.66 -6.09
N GLY A 114 0.63 -13.52 -5.39
CA GLY A 114 0.96 -14.84 -5.89
C GLY A 114 1.43 -15.77 -4.80
N PRO A 115 1.63 -17.06 -5.12
CA PRO A 115 2.17 -18.02 -4.18
C PRO A 115 3.58 -17.62 -3.76
N VAL A 116 3.78 -17.36 -2.46
CA VAL A 116 5.11 -17.08 -1.91
C VAL A 116 5.93 -18.37 -1.75
N ALA A 117 5.27 -19.50 -1.49
CA ALA A 117 5.93 -20.79 -1.40
C ALA A 117 6.23 -21.37 -2.80
N GLU A 118 7.45 -21.86 -2.98
CA GLU A 118 7.91 -22.62 -4.15
C GLU A 118 7.96 -24.11 -3.83
N ARG A 119 7.94 -25.02 -4.83
CA ARG A 119 7.99 -26.48 -4.57
C ARG A 119 9.15 -26.94 -3.67
N SER A 120 10.23 -26.17 -3.63
CA SER A 120 11.42 -26.37 -2.78
C SER A 120 11.21 -25.94 -1.32
N THR A 121 10.20 -25.11 -1.03
CA THR A 121 9.92 -24.58 0.30
C THR A 121 9.51 -25.73 1.24
N ARG A 122 10.38 -25.98 2.22
CA ARG A 122 10.19 -27.02 3.22
C ARG A 122 8.87 -26.81 3.97
N GLY A 123 8.04 -27.84 3.99
CA GLY A 123 6.79 -27.84 4.77
C GLY A 123 5.59 -27.19 4.09
N ALA A 124 5.72 -26.68 2.87
CA ALA A 124 4.59 -26.07 2.15
C ALA A 124 3.80 -27.06 1.26
N TRP A 125 4.21 -28.34 1.20
CA TRP A 125 3.51 -29.40 0.46
C TRP A 125 3.30 -30.66 1.29
N LEU A 126 2.11 -31.26 1.12
CA LEU A 126 1.82 -32.64 1.48
C LEU A 126 1.73 -33.46 0.19
N ARG A 127 2.82 -34.16 -0.16
CA ARG A 127 2.99 -34.82 -1.47
C ARG A 127 2.79 -33.82 -2.62
N ALA A 128 1.80 -34.02 -3.48
CA ALA A 128 1.52 -33.13 -4.62
C ALA A 128 0.64 -31.92 -4.25
N TRP A 129 0.06 -31.90 -3.05
CA TRP A 129 -0.88 -30.86 -2.61
C TRP A 129 -0.16 -29.73 -1.88
N ARG A 130 -0.41 -28.48 -2.28
CA ARG A 130 0.09 -27.30 -1.57
C ARG A 130 -0.73 -27.09 -0.30
N LEU A 131 -0.05 -26.90 0.83
CA LEU A 131 -0.71 -26.50 2.07
C LEU A 131 -1.10 -25.03 1.98
N THR A 132 -2.33 -24.69 2.33
CA THR A 132 -2.85 -23.32 2.26
C THR A 132 -3.77 -23.11 3.45
N ALA A 133 -3.52 -22.04 4.21
CA ALA A 133 -4.47 -21.52 5.18
C ALA A 133 -5.31 -20.45 4.48
N ILE A 134 -6.62 -20.46 4.75
CA ILE A 134 -7.53 -19.40 4.33
C ILE A 134 -7.81 -18.60 5.58
N ASP A 135 -7.54 -17.32 5.53
CA ASP A 135 -7.85 -16.36 6.58
C ASP A 135 -8.81 -15.31 6.02
N GLY A 136 -9.60 -14.71 6.89
CA GLY A 136 -10.57 -13.67 6.56
C GLY A 136 -10.58 -12.62 7.65
N PHE A 137 -10.86 -11.39 7.26
CA PHE A 137 -11.00 -10.27 8.19
C PHE A 137 -12.12 -9.36 7.70
N ASP A 138 -12.79 -8.72 8.65
CA ASP A 138 -13.79 -7.70 8.38
C ASP A 138 -13.13 -6.31 8.48
N ILE A 139 -13.59 -5.38 7.65
CA ILE A 139 -13.17 -3.98 7.69
C ILE A 139 -14.42 -3.12 7.84
N ASP A 140 -14.44 -2.28 8.85
CA ASP A 140 -15.49 -1.27 9.01
C ASP A 140 -15.34 -0.21 7.91
N VAL A 141 -16.45 0.07 7.22
CA VAL A 141 -16.51 1.11 6.18
C VAL A 141 -17.57 2.14 6.57
N PRO A 142 -17.48 3.40 6.10
CA PRO A 142 -18.50 4.40 6.40
C PRO A 142 -19.91 3.92 5.99
N ASP A 143 -20.87 4.05 6.90
CA ASP A 143 -22.28 3.74 6.66
C ASP A 143 -22.87 4.69 5.60
N THR A 144 -22.82 4.24 4.35
CA THR A 144 -23.33 4.97 3.19
C THR A 144 -24.12 4.01 2.32
N PRO A 145 -25.15 4.49 1.60
CA PRO A 145 -25.96 3.63 0.72
C PRO A 145 -25.11 2.84 -0.29
N ASP A 146 -24.10 3.49 -0.89
CA ASP A 146 -23.20 2.86 -1.86
C ASP A 146 -22.37 1.72 -1.24
N ASN A 147 -21.87 1.89 -0.02
CA ASN A 147 -21.13 0.83 0.68
C ASN A 147 -22.07 -0.30 1.13
N ALA A 148 -23.27 0.02 1.62
CA ALA A 148 -24.25 -0.98 2.02
C ALA A 148 -24.70 -1.85 0.84
N GLU A 149 -24.86 -1.26 -0.35
CA GLU A 149 -25.17 -2.00 -1.57
C GLU A 149 -24.01 -2.92 -1.99
N GLN A 150 -22.76 -2.48 -1.81
CA GLN A 150 -21.57 -3.20 -2.28
C GLN A 150 -21.10 -4.31 -1.32
N PHE A 151 -21.18 -4.08 0.00
CA PHE A 151 -20.59 -4.95 1.02
C PHE A 151 -21.62 -5.69 1.87
N ASP A 152 -22.89 -5.27 1.82
CA ASP A 152 -23.94 -5.67 2.77
C ASP A 152 -23.53 -5.39 4.24
N TYR A 153 -24.39 -5.75 5.19
CA TYR A 153 -24.09 -5.62 6.62
C TYR A 153 -23.74 -6.97 7.23
N ALA A 154 -22.73 -6.97 8.10
CA ALA A 154 -22.40 -8.15 8.89
C ALA A 154 -23.47 -8.39 9.99
N GLY A 155 -23.87 -9.66 10.16
CA GLY A 155 -24.81 -10.11 11.18
C GLY A 155 -26.16 -10.62 10.63
N SER A 156 -26.89 -11.38 11.45
CA SER A 156 -28.24 -11.87 11.14
C SER A 156 -29.27 -11.22 12.07
N GLY A 157 -30.34 -10.64 11.51
CA GLY A 157 -31.45 -10.01 12.25
C GLY A 157 -31.51 -8.48 12.08
N ASP A 158 -32.36 -7.82 12.88
CA ASP A 158 -32.58 -6.37 12.81
C ASP A 158 -31.42 -5.53 13.38
N ASN A 159 -30.44 -6.15 14.05
CA ASN A 159 -29.23 -5.52 14.55
C ASN A 159 -28.09 -5.73 13.56
N ARG A 160 -28.12 -4.98 12.46
CA ARG A 160 -27.02 -4.90 11.51
C ARG A 160 -25.99 -3.91 12.04
N SER A 161 -24.78 -4.39 12.31
CA SER A 161 -23.66 -3.53 12.64
C SER A 161 -23.16 -2.88 11.35
N ALA A 162 -23.14 -1.55 11.35
CA ALA A 162 -22.50 -0.75 10.33
C ALA A 162 -21.00 -0.64 10.59
#